data_AF-C1BMB8-F1
#
_entry.id   AF-C1BMB8-F1
#
_cell.length_a   1.000
_cell.length_b   1.000
_cell.length_c   1.000
_cell.angle_alpha   90.00
_cell.angle_beta   90.00
_cell.angle_gamma   90.00
#
_symmetry.space_group_name_H-M   'P 1'
#
loop_
_entity.id
_entity.type
_entity.pdbx_description
1 polymer ?
#
loop_
_entity_poly.entity_id
_entity_poly.type
_entity_poly.pdbx_seq_one_letter_code
_entity_poly.pdbx_strand_id
1 'polypeptide(L)'
;MNKLKSSQEDKVRQFMIFTQSNEKTALTCLSHNDWKLDVATDNFFQNPELYFSNLKGALDKKKLEQLYNRYRDPQDDNKIGIDGIQQFCDDLGLDPASIGVLLIAWKFRAATQCEFSKQEFMDGMSEQGCDSVEKLKAQLPKMEQELKDQGKFKDFYQFTFNFAKNPGQKGLGKISSFFFIPHIHFDIFYLF
;
A
#
# COMPACT_ATOMS: atom_id res chain seq x y z
N MET A 1 -6.93 9.39 29.50
CA MET A 1 -5.59 9.89 29.14
C MET A 1 -4.73 9.84 30.39
N ASN A 2 -3.72 8.96 30.44
CA ASN A 2 -2.80 8.91 31.58
C ASN A 2 -1.84 10.11 31.49
N LYS A 3 -1.78 10.91 32.54
CA LYS A 3 -0.87 12.06 32.65
C LYS A 3 0.57 11.54 32.68
N LEU A 4 1.44 12.06 31.81
CA LEU A 4 2.86 11.75 31.85
C LEU A 4 3.48 12.26 33.16
N LYS A 5 4.48 11.54 33.67
CA LYS A 5 5.29 12.03 34.80
C LYS A 5 6.19 13.16 34.30
N SER A 6 6.47 14.17 35.12
CA SER A 6 7.36 15.30 34.74
C SER A 6 8.71 14.84 34.15
N SER A 7 9.31 13.78 34.68
CA SER A 7 10.54 13.18 34.13
C SER A 7 10.40 12.58 32.72
N GLN A 8 9.20 12.13 32.35
CA GLN A 8 8.90 11.61 31.01
C GLN A 8 8.75 12.75 30.00
N GLU A 9 8.14 13.87 30.41
CA GLU A 9 7.98 15.06 29.56
C GLU A 9 9.34 15.69 29.19
N ASP A 10 10.28 15.74 30.13
CA ASP A 10 11.64 16.23 29.87
C ASP A 10 12.40 15.35 28.87
N LYS A 11 12.25 14.03 28.97
CA LYS A 11 12.85 13.07 28.03
C LYS A 11 12.27 13.22 26.62
N VAL A 12 10.96 13.45 26.50
CA VAL A 12 10.30 13.71 25.22
C VAL A 12 10.85 14.97 24.57
N ARG A 13 11.00 16.05 25.34
CA ARG A 13 11.61 17.30 24.84
C ARG A 13 13.04 17.10 24.37
N GLN A 14 13.88 16.44 25.16
CA GLN A 14 15.28 16.18 24.79
C GLN A 14 15.39 15.29 23.55
N PHE A 15 14.58 14.23 23.47
CA PHE A 15 14.54 13.36 22.30
C PHE A 15 14.20 14.14 21.02
N MET A 16 13.19 15.02 21.07
CA MET A 16 12.82 15.86 19.93
C MET A 16 13.96 16.80 19.52
N ILE A 17 14.69 17.38 20.48
CA ILE A 17 15.85 18.24 20.18
C ILE A 17 16.95 17.47 19.46
N PHE A 18 17.27 16.25 19.92
CA PHE A 18 18.36 15.45 19.35
C PHE A 18 18.01 14.82 17.99
N THR A 19 16.77 14.40 17.82
CA THR A 19 16.32 13.67 16.61
C THR A 19 15.62 14.55 15.59
N GLN A 20 15.27 15.79 15.95
CA GLN A 20 14.39 16.68 15.16
C GLN A 20 13.05 16.02 14.78
N SER A 21 12.58 15.06 15.59
CA SER A 21 11.33 14.34 15.38
C SER A 21 10.13 15.03 16.08
N ASN A 22 8.91 14.57 15.77
CA ASN A 22 7.69 15.07 16.42
C ASN A 22 7.41 14.38 17.76
N GLU A 23 6.57 15.01 18.59
CA GLU A 23 6.23 14.55 19.94
C GLU A 23 5.66 13.13 19.97
N LYS A 24 4.84 12.77 18.99
CA LYS A 24 4.26 11.43 18.87
C LYS A 24 5.33 10.36 18.65
N THR A 25 6.31 10.66 17.80
CA THR A 25 7.45 9.78 17.51
C THR A 25 8.32 9.64 18.75
N ALA A 26 8.62 10.75 19.43
CA ALA A 26 9.36 10.76 20.68
C ALA A 26 8.66 9.91 21.76
N LEU A 27 7.35 10.07 21.94
CA LEU A 27 6.56 9.28 22.90
C LEU A 27 6.60 7.79 22.59
N THR A 28 6.45 7.42 21.31
CA THR A 28 6.47 6.02 20.88
C THR A 28 7.85 5.40 21.04
N CYS A 29 8.90 6.11 20.65
CA CYS A 29 10.27 5.61 20.75
C CYS A 29 10.68 5.47 22.22
N LEU A 30 10.37 6.46 23.06
CA LEU A 30 10.66 6.39 24.49
C LEU A 30 9.82 5.32 25.18
N SER A 31 8.54 5.14 24.84
CA SER A 31 7.70 4.12 25.48
C SER A 31 8.17 2.69 25.17
N HIS A 32 8.68 2.44 23.96
CA HIS A 32 9.19 1.13 23.55
C HIS A 32 10.58 0.81 24.11
N ASN A 33 11.35 1.82 24.52
CA ASN A 33 12.71 1.68 25.02
C ASN A 33 12.79 2.01 26.52
N ASP A 34 11.76 1.65 27.29
CA ASP A 34 11.68 1.83 28.75
C ASP A 34 11.99 3.26 29.25
N TRP A 35 11.69 4.26 28.42
CA TRP A 35 12.01 5.67 28.65
C TRP A 35 13.51 5.93 28.87
N LYS A 36 14.39 5.12 28.30
CA LYS A 36 15.84 5.36 28.27
C LYS A 36 16.17 6.19 27.05
N LEU A 37 16.58 7.44 27.28
CA LEU A 37 16.77 8.43 26.21
C LEU A 37 17.88 8.00 25.26
N ASP A 38 19.05 7.67 25.78
CA ASP A 38 20.21 7.14 25.06
C ASP A 38 19.84 5.97 24.15
N VAL A 39 19.21 4.93 24.69
CA VAL A 39 18.80 3.74 23.93
C VAL A 39 17.78 4.10 22.86
N ALA A 40 16.79 4.94 23.19
CA ALA A 40 15.77 5.35 22.24
C ALA A 40 16.38 6.15 21.07
N THR A 41 17.35 7.01 21.35
CA THR A 41 17.98 7.87 20.32
C THR A 41 18.86 7.02 19.39
N ASP A 42 19.65 6.12 19.95
CA ASP A 42 20.47 5.18 19.16
C ASP A 42 19.58 4.28 18.30
N ASN A 43 18.51 3.72 18.86
CA ASN A 43 17.57 2.88 18.12
C ASN A 43 16.85 3.65 17.00
N PHE A 44 16.53 4.93 17.24
CA PHE A 44 15.96 5.81 16.22
C PHE A 44 16.92 6.05 15.04
N PHE A 45 18.21 6.26 15.30
CA PHE A 45 19.21 6.46 14.24
C PHE A 45 19.62 5.16 13.54
N GLN A 46 19.65 4.04 14.26
CA GLN A 46 19.98 2.71 13.70
C GLN A 46 18.83 2.10 12.90
N ASN A 47 17.59 2.34 13.33
CA ASN A 47 16.39 1.83 12.67
C ASN A 47 15.39 2.95 12.35
N PRO A 48 15.75 3.91 11.47
CA PRO A 48 14.84 4.99 11.08
C PRO A 48 13.48 4.43 10.63
N GLU A 49 13.47 3.38 9.80
CA GLU A 49 12.24 2.81 9.24
C GLU A 49 11.16 2.43 10.29
N LEU A 50 11.57 1.95 11.49
CA LEU A 50 10.66 1.53 12.56
C LEU A 50 9.89 2.69 13.19
N TYR A 51 10.52 3.86 13.29
CA TYR A 51 9.98 5.03 14.00
C TYR A 51 9.57 6.15 13.03
N PHE A 52 10.21 6.21 11.86
CA PHE A 52 9.81 7.04 10.71
C PHE A 52 8.55 6.51 10.01
N SER A 53 8.01 5.37 10.42
CA SER A 53 6.63 4.97 10.10
C SER A 53 5.59 6.05 10.51
N ASN A 54 5.94 7.01 11.39
CA ASN A 54 5.13 8.20 11.69
C ASN A 54 5.66 9.53 11.09
N LEU A 55 6.77 9.53 10.34
CA LEU A 55 7.26 10.67 9.54
C LEU A 55 6.99 10.49 8.03
N LYS A 56 6.88 9.25 7.54
CA LYS A 56 6.08 8.95 6.33
C LYS A 56 4.63 9.17 6.72
N GLY A 57 4.11 10.34 6.35
CA GLY A 57 2.88 10.94 6.88
C GLY A 57 1.84 9.91 7.28
N ALA A 58 1.51 9.91 8.58
CA ALA A 58 0.45 9.08 9.14
C ALA A 58 -0.70 9.03 8.15
N LEU A 59 -1.03 7.82 7.68
CA LEU A 59 -2.05 7.61 6.67
C LEU A 59 -3.27 8.43 7.01
N ASP A 60 -3.52 9.45 6.20
CA ASP A 60 -4.62 10.36 6.46
C ASP A 60 -5.89 9.70 5.93
N LYS A 61 -6.63 9.04 6.83
CA LYS A 61 -7.89 8.37 6.50
C LYS A 61 -8.87 9.28 5.79
N LYS A 62 -8.86 10.58 6.09
CA LYS A 62 -9.75 11.54 5.43
C LYS A 62 -9.32 11.80 3.98
N LYS A 63 -8.01 11.91 3.71
CA LYS A 63 -7.49 11.99 2.33
C LYS A 63 -7.76 10.71 1.56
N LEU A 64 -7.60 9.55 2.20
CA LEU A 64 -7.89 8.27 1.57
C LEU A 64 -9.38 8.13 1.19
N GLU A 65 -10.29 8.52 2.08
CA GLU A 65 -11.73 8.58 1.76
C GLU A 65 -12.03 9.58 0.62
N GLN A 66 -11.39 10.75 0.62
CA GLN A 66 -11.54 11.72 -0.49
C GLN A 66 -11.02 11.16 -1.81
N LEU A 67 -9.92 10.42 -1.77
CA LEU A 67 -9.36 9.75 -2.94
C LEU A 67 -10.28 8.65 -3.45
N TYR A 68 -10.84 7.82 -2.58
CA TYR A 68 -11.87 6.84 -2.97
C TYR A 68 -13.07 7.53 -3.64
N ASN A 69 -13.55 8.64 -3.07
CA ASN A 69 -14.66 9.40 -3.62
C ASN A 69 -14.39 10.00 -5.01
N ARG A 70 -13.12 10.14 -5.41
CA ARG A 70 -12.75 10.58 -6.77
C ARG A 70 -13.02 9.50 -7.82
N TYR A 71 -12.89 8.22 -7.44
CA TYR A 71 -12.99 7.09 -8.36
C TYR A 71 -14.26 6.26 -8.21
N ARG A 72 -15.00 6.42 -7.11
CA ARG A 72 -16.22 5.64 -6.86
C ARG A 72 -17.22 5.75 -8.01
N ASP A 73 -17.98 4.70 -8.22
CA ASP A 73 -19.09 4.67 -9.17
C ASP A 73 -20.17 5.69 -8.73
N PRO A 74 -20.64 6.59 -9.62
CA PRO A 74 -21.72 7.51 -9.30
C PRO A 74 -23.06 6.82 -8.95
N GLN A 75 -23.23 5.56 -9.39
CA GLN A 75 -24.44 4.76 -9.17
C GLN A 75 -24.30 3.78 -7.99
N ASP A 76 -23.08 3.52 -7.51
CA ASP A 76 -22.81 2.60 -6.40
C ASP A 76 -21.61 3.06 -5.56
N ASP A 77 -21.91 3.67 -4.41
CA ASP A 77 -20.91 4.20 -3.49
C ASP A 77 -19.97 3.12 -2.90
N ASN A 78 -20.29 1.83 -3.06
CA ASN A 78 -19.51 0.72 -2.50
C ASN A 78 -18.47 0.14 -3.46
N LYS A 79 -18.34 0.69 -4.67
CA LYS A 79 -17.32 0.25 -5.62
C LYS A 79 -16.76 1.37 -6.48
N ILE A 80 -15.62 1.09 -7.09
CA ILE A 80 -15.00 1.79 -8.20
C ILE A 80 -15.28 0.92 -9.43
N GLY A 81 -16.07 1.43 -10.38
CA GLY A 81 -16.34 0.74 -11.65
C GLY A 81 -15.27 0.99 -12.71
N ILE A 82 -15.55 0.58 -13.94
CA ILE A 82 -14.61 0.67 -15.09
C ILE A 82 -14.09 2.10 -15.30
N ASP A 83 -14.99 3.10 -15.30
CA ASP A 83 -14.61 4.50 -15.51
C ASP A 83 -13.69 5.01 -14.40
N GLY A 84 -13.94 4.59 -13.16
CA GLY A 84 -13.12 4.91 -11.99
C GLY A 84 -11.75 4.25 -12.04
N ILE A 85 -11.67 2.99 -12.49
CA ILE A 85 -10.40 2.29 -12.72
C ILE A 85 -9.59 2.97 -13.82
N GLN A 86 -10.24 3.37 -14.92
CA GLN A 86 -9.56 4.08 -16.01
C GLN A 86 -8.93 5.38 -15.48
N GLN A 87 -9.72 6.20 -14.78
CA GLN A 87 -9.21 7.45 -14.19
C GLN A 87 -8.09 7.19 -13.17
N PHE A 88 -8.18 6.12 -12.38
CA PHE A 88 -7.14 5.73 -11.44
C PHE A 88 -5.84 5.33 -12.14
N CYS A 89 -5.91 4.59 -13.26
CA CYS A 89 -4.75 4.25 -14.08
C CYS A 89 -4.12 5.49 -14.72
N ASP A 90 -4.95 6.41 -15.23
CA ASP A 90 -4.49 7.68 -15.81
C ASP A 90 -3.76 8.53 -14.78
N ASP A 91 -4.30 8.66 -13.56
CA ASP A 91 -3.68 9.41 -12.46
C ASP A 91 -2.36 8.74 -11.99
N LEU A 92 -2.28 7.41 -12.05
CA LEU A 92 -1.03 6.66 -11.84
C LEU A 92 -0.04 6.81 -13.00
N GLY A 93 -0.51 7.23 -14.18
CA GLY A 93 0.26 7.23 -15.43
C GLY A 93 0.66 5.81 -15.86
N LEU A 94 -0.26 4.85 -15.70
CA LEU A 94 -0.09 3.46 -16.10
C LEU A 94 -1.07 3.12 -17.22
N ASP A 95 -0.63 2.23 -18.11
CA ASP A 95 -1.54 1.55 -19.03
C ASP A 95 -2.43 0.59 -18.21
N PRO A 96 -3.77 0.61 -18.36
CA PRO A 96 -4.68 -0.34 -17.71
C PRO A 96 -4.33 -1.81 -17.94
N ALA A 97 -3.63 -2.14 -19.02
CA ALA A 97 -3.17 -3.49 -19.34
C ALA A 97 -1.77 -3.83 -18.80
N SER A 98 -1.10 -2.89 -18.12
CA SER A 98 0.26 -3.08 -17.62
C SER A 98 0.34 -4.02 -16.40
N ILE A 99 1.50 -4.66 -16.23
CA ILE A 99 1.81 -5.46 -15.03
C ILE A 99 1.73 -4.63 -13.74
N GLY A 100 2.00 -3.32 -13.80
CA GLY A 100 1.88 -2.42 -12.66
C GLY A 100 0.46 -2.34 -12.10
N VAL A 101 -0.55 -2.28 -12.98
CA VAL A 101 -1.97 -2.30 -12.57
C VAL A 101 -2.33 -3.65 -11.96
N LEU A 102 -1.82 -4.74 -12.54
CA LEU A 102 -2.05 -6.09 -12.02
C LEU A 102 -1.38 -6.32 -10.65
N LEU A 103 -0.19 -5.76 -10.43
CA LEU A 103 0.48 -5.75 -9.13
C LEU A 103 -0.34 -4.99 -8.09
N ILE A 104 -0.88 -3.82 -8.42
CA ILE A 104 -1.76 -3.08 -7.52
C ILE A 104 -2.99 -3.91 -7.16
N ALA A 105 -3.66 -4.52 -8.15
CA ALA A 105 -4.81 -5.39 -7.92
C ALA A 105 -4.48 -6.57 -6.98
N TRP A 106 -3.30 -7.18 -7.14
CA TRP A 106 -2.82 -8.24 -6.24
C TRP A 106 -2.60 -7.74 -4.81
N LYS A 107 -1.93 -6.59 -4.65
CA LYS A 107 -1.70 -6.00 -3.32
C LYS A 107 -3.01 -5.58 -2.64
N PHE A 108 -4.02 -5.22 -3.42
CA PHE A 108 -5.35 -4.86 -2.93
C PHE A 108 -6.24 -6.09 -2.71
N ARG A 109 -5.75 -7.28 -3.09
CA ARG A 109 -6.50 -8.55 -3.06
C ARG A 109 -7.84 -8.44 -3.77
N ALA A 110 -7.84 -7.74 -4.89
CA ALA A 110 -9.06 -7.51 -5.66
C ALA A 110 -9.69 -8.83 -6.13
N ALA A 111 -10.99 -8.98 -5.89
CA ALA A 111 -11.70 -10.22 -6.14
C ALA A 111 -12.01 -10.44 -7.63
N THR A 112 -12.22 -9.37 -8.41
CA THR A 112 -12.65 -9.46 -9.82
C THR A 112 -12.10 -8.29 -10.61
N GLN A 113 -11.81 -8.53 -11.90
CA GLN A 113 -11.40 -7.49 -12.84
C GLN A 113 -12.48 -6.41 -13.04
N CYS A 114 -12.07 -5.25 -13.54
CA CYS A 114 -12.96 -4.14 -13.93
C CYS A 114 -13.74 -3.47 -12.79
N GLU A 115 -13.52 -3.87 -11.54
CA GLU A 115 -14.00 -3.15 -10.37
C GLU A 115 -13.08 -3.32 -9.16
N PHE A 116 -13.12 -2.34 -8.24
CA PHE A 116 -12.67 -2.51 -6.87
C PHE A 116 -13.81 -2.18 -5.93
N SER A 117 -14.06 -3.03 -4.94
CA SER A 117 -14.91 -2.66 -3.81
C SER A 117 -14.24 -1.55 -2.99
N LYS A 118 -15.05 -0.79 -2.25
CA LYS A 118 -14.56 0.20 -1.28
C LYS A 118 -13.57 -0.44 -0.31
N GLN A 119 -13.88 -1.62 0.18
CA GLN A 119 -13.02 -2.31 1.15
C GLN A 119 -11.66 -2.64 0.56
N GLU A 120 -11.58 -3.24 -0.63
CA GLU A 120 -10.32 -3.58 -1.30
C GLU A 120 -9.45 -2.34 -1.52
N PHE A 121 -10.05 -1.24 -1.98
CA PHE A 121 -9.33 0.01 -2.18
C PHE A 121 -8.78 0.59 -0.86
N MET A 122 -9.63 0.67 0.16
CA MET A 122 -9.27 1.27 1.45
C MET A 122 -8.23 0.42 2.20
N ASP A 123 -8.43 -0.89 2.24
CA ASP A 123 -7.51 -1.83 2.91
C ASP A 123 -6.19 -1.91 2.14
N GLY A 124 -6.25 -2.03 0.80
CA GLY A 124 -5.07 -2.08 -0.06
C GLY A 124 -4.18 -0.83 0.08
N MET A 125 -4.77 0.35 -0.04
CA MET A 125 -4.06 1.62 0.19
C MET A 125 -3.50 1.72 1.61
N SER A 126 -4.26 1.26 2.61
CA SER A 126 -3.83 1.28 4.01
C SER A 126 -2.63 0.39 4.27
N GLU A 127 -2.64 -0.83 3.75
CA GLU A 127 -1.54 -1.78 3.89
C GLU A 127 -0.29 -1.36 3.10
N GLN A 128 -0.47 -0.66 1.97
CA GLN A 128 0.63 -0.03 1.25
C GLN A 128 1.12 1.27 1.92
N GLY A 129 0.47 1.73 2.99
CA GLY A 129 0.80 2.99 3.66
C GLY A 129 0.59 4.23 2.78
N CYS A 130 -0.36 4.17 1.87
CA CYS A 130 -0.62 5.18 0.86
C CYS A 130 -1.96 5.89 1.12
N ASP A 131 -1.97 7.22 1.06
CA ASP A 131 -3.17 8.06 1.10
C ASP A 131 -3.27 8.99 -0.13
N SER A 132 -2.39 8.78 -1.12
CA SER A 132 -2.34 9.52 -2.39
C SER A 132 -1.83 8.62 -3.51
N VAL A 133 -2.13 8.99 -4.76
CA VAL A 133 -1.70 8.27 -5.97
C VAL A 133 -0.19 8.29 -6.11
N GLU A 134 0.45 9.41 -5.77
CA GLU A 134 1.90 9.58 -5.85
C GLU A 134 2.63 8.64 -4.90
N LYS A 135 2.10 8.45 -3.67
CA LYS A 135 2.65 7.49 -2.72
C LYS A 135 2.52 6.07 -3.23
N LEU A 136 1.37 5.72 -3.82
CA LEU A 136 1.16 4.38 -4.38
C LEU A 136 2.09 4.12 -5.58
N LYS A 137 2.21 5.09 -6.49
CA LYS A 137 3.15 5.03 -7.61
C LYS A 137 4.58 4.80 -7.15
N ALA A 138 5.00 5.46 -6.07
CA ALA A 138 6.32 5.27 -5.48
C ALA A 138 6.51 3.87 -4.84
N GLN A 139 5.43 3.13 -4.54
CA GLN A 139 5.53 1.74 -4.07
C GLN A 139 5.70 0.72 -5.20
N LEU A 140 5.36 1.05 -6.46
CA LEU A 140 5.42 0.10 -7.57
C LEU A 140 6.78 -0.59 -7.73
N PRO A 141 7.94 0.12 -7.71
CA PRO A 141 9.25 -0.54 -7.82
C PRO A 141 9.51 -1.54 -6.69
N LYS A 142 8.96 -1.29 -5.50
CA LYS A 142 9.08 -2.20 -4.36
C LYS A 142 8.20 -3.44 -4.57
N MET A 143 6.98 -3.28 -5.08
CA MET A 143 6.10 -4.39 -5.43
C MET A 143 6.72 -5.29 -6.50
N GLU A 144 7.36 -4.71 -7.52
CA GLU A 144 8.11 -5.46 -8.55
C GLU A 144 9.27 -6.25 -7.95
N GLN A 145 10.02 -5.66 -7.01
CA GLN A 145 11.09 -6.37 -6.30
C GLN A 145 10.58 -7.55 -5.46
N GLU A 146 9.36 -7.48 -4.91
CA GLU A 146 8.76 -8.62 -4.19
C GLU A 146 8.60 -9.85 -5.10
N LEU A 147 8.40 -9.67 -6.41
CA LEU A 147 8.28 -10.79 -7.36
C LEU A 147 9.58 -11.54 -7.59
N LYS A 148 10.73 -11.03 -7.13
CA LYS A 148 12.00 -11.78 -7.16
C LYS A 148 12.00 -12.95 -6.17
N ASP A 149 11.16 -12.89 -5.13
CA ASP A 149 10.92 -14.02 -4.24
C ASP A 149 10.00 -15.04 -4.90
N GLN A 150 10.44 -16.29 -4.98
CA GLN A 150 9.68 -17.36 -5.65
C GLN A 150 8.33 -17.63 -4.97
N GLY A 151 8.23 -17.45 -3.65
CA GLY A 151 6.97 -17.63 -2.92
C GLY A 151 5.95 -16.56 -3.27
N LYS A 152 6.39 -15.29 -3.26
CA LYS A 152 5.58 -14.14 -3.68
C LYS A 152 5.19 -14.20 -5.15
N PHE A 153 6.11 -14.61 -6.01
CA PHE A 153 5.83 -14.82 -7.41
C PHE A 153 4.72 -15.86 -7.63
N LYS A 154 4.81 -17.00 -6.95
CA LYS A 154 3.79 -18.06 -7.04
C LYS A 154 2.43 -17.58 -6.55
N ASP A 155 2.39 -16.82 -5.45
CA ASP A 155 1.18 -16.21 -4.92
C ASP A 155 0.55 -15.22 -5.92
N PHE A 156 1.36 -14.31 -6.48
CA PHE A 156 0.94 -13.39 -7.53
C PHE A 156 0.40 -14.13 -8.74
N TYR A 157 1.09 -15.16 -9.24
CA TYR A 157 0.64 -15.95 -10.39
C TYR A 157 -0.70 -16.67 -10.13
N GLN A 158 -0.91 -17.17 -8.91
CA GLN A 158 -2.20 -17.78 -8.55
C GLN A 158 -3.32 -16.74 -8.45
N PHE A 159 -3.01 -15.55 -7.92
CA PHE A 159 -3.94 -14.44 -7.88
C PHE A 159 -4.41 -14.05 -9.29
N THR A 160 -3.48 -13.86 -10.24
CA THR A 160 -3.83 -13.40 -11.60
C THR A 160 -4.78 -14.36 -12.31
N PHE A 161 -4.62 -15.67 -12.11
CA PHE A 161 -5.54 -16.67 -12.65
C PHE A 161 -6.97 -16.51 -12.12
N ASN A 162 -7.13 -16.25 -10.83
CA ASN A 162 -8.44 -16.04 -10.22
C ASN A 162 -9.04 -14.68 -10.60
N PHE A 163 -8.21 -13.64 -10.65
CA PHE A 163 -8.59 -12.28 -10.98
C PHE A 163 -9.12 -12.14 -12.41
N ALA A 164 -8.49 -12.84 -13.36
CA ALA A 164 -8.88 -12.81 -14.76
C ALA A 164 -10.07 -13.74 -15.10
N LYS A 165 -10.57 -14.51 -14.12
CA LYS A 165 -11.71 -15.42 -14.27
C LYS A 165 -13.03 -14.67 -14.02
N ASN A 166 -14.03 -14.89 -14.88
CA ASN A 166 -15.35 -14.32 -14.65
C ASN A 166 -16.03 -14.95 -13.42
N PRO A 167 -16.78 -14.16 -12.61
CA PRO A 167 -17.61 -14.68 -11.54
C PRO A 167 -18.54 -15.78 -12.05
N GLY A 168 -18.52 -16.97 -11.43
CA GLY A 168 -19.33 -18.12 -11.83
C GLY A 168 -18.72 -19.08 -12.86
N GLN A 169 -17.56 -18.77 -13.46
CA GLN A 169 -16.86 -19.72 -14.34
C GLN A 169 -15.82 -20.55 -13.56
N LYS A 170 -15.61 -21.81 -13.98
CA LYS A 170 -14.59 -22.71 -13.40
C LYS A 170 -13.20 -22.56 -14.05
N GLY A 171 -13.07 -21.83 -15.15
CA GLY A 171 -11.80 -21.59 -15.84
C GLY A 171 -11.79 -20.24 -16.55
N LEU A 172 -10.60 -19.77 -16.94
CA LEU A 172 -10.41 -18.59 -17.77
C LEU A 172 -11.03 -18.82 -19.15
N GLY A 173 -11.87 -17.88 -19.61
CA GLY A 173 -12.33 -17.88 -21.00
C GLY A 173 -11.14 -17.81 -21.96
N LYS A 174 -11.22 -18.51 -23.10
CA LYS A 174 -10.10 -18.68 -24.06
C LYS A 174 -9.42 -17.35 -24.47
N ILE A 175 -10.16 -16.24 -24.50
CA ILE A 175 -9.67 -14.90 -24.87
C ILE A 175 -8.87 -14.27 -23.71
N SER A 176 -9.36 -14.38 -22.47
CA SER A 176 -8.65 -13.90 -21.28
C SER A 176 -7.36 -14.69 -21.08
N SER A 177 -7.38 -16.02 -21.26
CA SER A 177 -6.17 -16.86 -21.24
C SER A 177 -5.14 -16.48 -22.31
N PHE A 178 -5.58 -16.09 -23.51
CA PHE A 178 -4.69 -15.79 -24.63
C PHE A 178 -4.08 -14.39 -24.59
N PHE A 179 -4.70 -13.46 -23.85
CA PHE A 179 -4.12 -12.13 -23.63
C PHE A 179 -3.34 -12.08 -22.32
N PHE A 180 -3.91 -12.52 -21.20
CA PHE A 180 -3.25 -12.41 -19.90
C PHE A 180 -2.04 -13.34 -19.80
N ILE A 181 -2.15 -14.62 -20.17
CA ILE A 181 -1.09 -15.60 -19.89
C ILE A 181 0.19 -15.32 -20.69
N PRO A 182 0.16 -15.06 -22.01
CA PRO A 182 1.39 -14.76 -22.73
C PRO A 182 1.95 -13.36 -22.44
N HIS A 183 1.14 -12.32 -22.17
CA HIS A 183 1.68 -11.01 -21.76
C HIS A 183 2.29 -11.05 -20.37
N ILE A 184 1.60 -11.66 -19.39
CA ILE A 184 2.15 -11.87 -18.04
C ILE A 184 3.41 -12.71 -18.12
N HIS A 185 3.43 -13.78 -18.93
CA HIS A 185 4.61 -14.61 -19.08
C HIS A 185 5.74 -13.94 -19.89
N PHE A 186 5.45 -13.00 -20.80
CA PHE A 186 6.46 -12.19 -21.51
C PHE A 186 7.03 -11.08 -20.62
N ASP A 187 6.17 -10.30 -19.97
CA ASP A 187 6.56 -9.18 -19.10
C ASP A 187 7.27 -9.68 -17.82
N ILE A 188 6.88 -10.85 -17.29
CA ILE A 188 7.60 -11.52 -16.20
C ILE A 188 8.95 -12.08 -16.64
N PHE A 189 9.09 -12.62 -17.86
CA PHE A 189 10.36 -13.16 -18.34
C PHE A 189 11.42 -12.07 -18.56
N TYR A 190 11.01 -10.82 -18.75
CA TYR A 190 11.92 -9.66 -18.86
C TYR A 190 12.27 -9.02 -17.51
N LEU A 191 11.61 -9.42 -16.42
CA LEU A 191 11.92 -9.02 -15.05
C LEU A 191 13.03 -9.88 -14.38
N PHE A 192 13.50 -10.92 -15.09
CA PHE A 192 14.64 -11.79 -14.75
C PHE A 192 15.65 -11.84 -15.90
#